data_AF-A0A850P543-F1
#
_entry.id   AF-A0A850P543-F1
#
_cell.length_a   1.000
_cell.length_b   1.000
_cell.length_c   1.000
_cell.angle_alpha   90.00
_cell.angle_beta   90.00
_cell.angle_gamma   90.00
#
_symmetry.space_group_name_H-M   'P 1'
#
loop_
_entity.id
_entity.type
_entity.pdbx_description
1 polymer ?
#
loop_
_entity_poly.entity_id
_entity_poly.type
_entity_poly.pdbx_seq_one_letter_code
_entity_poly.pdbx_strand_id
1 'polypeptide(L)'
;GRARRHIDHWRPVHAWSEAAVWQILRRHGVIPPLPYPLGFGRLSCLTCVFMSADQAATLRHMDPDRFARLCEWERAFGCTIRRDRDLGTLANGGTVYGPVRRHPDLVRRALCHRWRGRVLTSPEQWVLPAGAFGESAGPV
;
A
#
# COMPACT_ATOMS: atom_id res chain seq x y z
N GLY A 1 16.24 -27.44 -22.59
CA GLY A 1 16.91 -26.13 -22.69
C GLY A 1 15.87 -25.04 -22.86
N ARG A 2 16.02 -23.88 -22.21
CA ARG A 2 15.12 -22.74 -22.43
C ARG A 2 15.34 -22.18 -23.83
N ALA A 3 14.29 -22.10 -24.65
CA ALA A 3 14.36 -21.46 -25.95
C ALA A 3 14.79 -19.98 -25.79
N ARG A 4 15.71 -19.51 -26.65
CA ARG A 4 16.15 -18.11 -26.68
C ARG A 4 14.95 -17.24 -27.11
N ARG A 5 14.44 -16.42 -26.20
CA ARG A 5 13.38 -15.44 -26.45
C ARG A 5 14.01 -14.04 -26.55
N HIS A 6 13.76 -13.33 -27.64
CA HIS A 6 14.04 -11.89 -27.74
C HIS A 6 12.98 -11.10 -26.96
N ILE A 7 13.40 -10.13 -26.16
CA ILE A 7 12.51 -9.29 -25.34
C ILE A 7 13.00 -7.84 -25.42
N ASP A 8 12.17 -6.95 -25.93
CA ASP A 8 12.41 -5.52 -25.88
C ASP A 8 11.79 -4.91 -24.60
N HIS A 9 12.52 -4.01 -23.96
CA HIS A 9 12.05 -3.28 -22.77
C HIS A 9 11.78 -1.83 -23.10
N TRP A 10 10.50 -1.46 -23.17
CA TRP A 10 10.09 -0.06 -23.28
C TRP A 10 9.75 0.51 -21.89
N ARG A 11 10.42 1.60 -21.51
CA ARG A 11 10.29 2.24 -20.18
C ARG A 11 9.94 3.74 -20.30
N PRO A 12 8.72 4.08 -20.77
CA PRO A 12 8.36 5.43 -21.20
C PRO A 12 8.38 6.49 -20.09
N VAL A 13 8.28 6.07 -18.82
CA VAL A 13 8.18 6.97 -17.67
C VAL A 13 9.31 6.79 -16.66
N HIS A 14 10.39 6.06 -17.00
CA HIS A 14 11.44 5.74 -16.02
C HIS A 14 12.22 6.97 -15.51
N ALA A 15 12.31 8.03 -16.32
CA ALA A 15 12.99 9.27 -15.98
C ALA A 15 12.04 10.31 -15.34
N TRP A 16 10.77 9.95 -15.15
CA TRP A 16 9.80 10.87 -14.57
C TRP A 16 10.01 10.99 -13.07
N SER A 17 9.88 12.21 -12.55
CA SER A 17 9.75 12.43 -11.12
C SER A 17 8.39 11.90 -10.62
N GLU A 18 8.31 11.58 -9.34
CA GLU A 18 7.03 11.24 -8.72
C GLU A 18 5.98 12.34 -8.92
N ALA A 19 6.40 13.62 -8.84
CA ALA A 19 5.52 14.75 -9.14
C ALA A 19 4.95 14.68 -10.56
N ALA A 20 5.77 14.37 -11.57
CA ALA A 20 5.30 14.22 -12.95
C ALA A 20 4.30 13.06 -13.11
N VAL A 21 4.50 11.96 -12.37
CA VAL A 21 3.53 10.83 -12.31
C VAL A 21 2.20 11.30 -11.72
N TRP A 22 2.20 12.03 -10.60
CA TRP A 22 0.97 12.58 -10.04
C TRP A 22 0.28 13.58 -10.98
N GLN A 23 1.04 14.43 -11.67
CA GLN A 23 0.48 15.38 -12.63
C GLN A 23 -0.16 14.71 -13.85
N ILE A 24 0.43 13.63 -14.39
CA ILE A 24 -0.19 12.92 -15.53
C ILE A 24 -1.49 12.23 -15.11
N LEU A 25 -1.53 11.66 -13.91
CA LEU A 25 -2.74 11.03 -13.37
C LEU A 25 -3.85 12.06 -13.22
N ARG A 26 -3.52 13.24 -12.67
CA ARG A 26 -4.45 14.37 -12.59
C ARG A 26 -4.95 14.83 -13.95
N ARG A 27 -4.03 15.05 -14.91
CA ARG A 27 -4.36 15.53 -16.26
C ARG A 27 -5.38 14.63 -16.96
N HIS A 28 -5.29 13.32 -16.74
CA HIS A 28 -6.19 12.33 -17.34
C HIS A 28 -7.32 11.89 -16.39
N GLY A 29 -7.44 12.49 -15.20
CA GLY A 29 -8.47 12.16 -14.22
C GLY A 29 -8.37 10.72 -13.69
N VAL A 30 -7.20 10.07 -13.75
CA VAL A 30 -7.01 8.69 -13.29
C VAL A 30 -7.01 8.66 -11.77
N ILE A 31 -7.99 7.98 -11.18
CA ILE A 31 -8.13 7.87 -9.72
C ILE A 31 -7.07 6.89 -9.20
N PRO A 32 -6.23 7.29 -8.24
CA PRO A 32 -5.25 6.37 -7.66
C PRO A 32 -5.94 5.26 -6.84
N PRO A 33 -5.33 4.06 -6.77
CA PRO A 33 -5.82 2.97 -5.92
C PRO A 33 -6.06 3.40 -4.48
N LEU A 34 -7.08 2.82 -3.82
CA LEU A 34 -7.54 3.21 -2.48
C LEU A 34 -6.46 3.28 -1.38
N PRO A 35 -5.37 2.48 -1.40
CA PRO A 35 -4.30 2.64 -0.43
C PRO A 35 -3.67 4.04 -0.43
N TYR A 36 -3.54 4.70 -1.59
CA TYR A 36 -2.95 6.04 -1.62
C TYR A 36 -3.81 7.08 -0.88
N PRO A 37 -5.14 7.20 -1.10
CA PRO A 37 -5.97 8.05 -0.26
C PRO A 37 -5.97 7.68 1.24
N LEU A 38 -5.67 6.42 1.59
CA LEU A 38 -5.51 5.97 2.98
C LEU A 38 -4.13 6.33 3.59
N GLY A 39 -3.22 6.92 2.82
CA GLY A 39 -1.91 7.37 3.30
C GLY A 39 -0.74 6.44 2.97
N PHE A 40 -0.98 5.31 2.28
CA PHE A 40 0.11 4.44 1.87
C PHE A 40 0.90 5.07 0.71
N GLY A 41 2.23 5.19 0.87
CA GLY A 41 3.14 5.75 -0.14
C GLY A 41 3.37 4.86 -1.36
N ARG A 42 2.93 3.61 -1.30
CA ARG A 42 3.07 2.63 -2.37
C ARG A 42 1.93 1.63 -2.35
N LEU A 43 1.68 1.01 -3.49
CA LEU A 43 0.77 -0.13 -3.60
C LEU A 43 1.57 -1.44 -3.47
N SER A 44 1.32 -2.18 -2.39
CA SER A 44 1.86 -3.51 -2.15
C SER A 44 0.75 -4.49 -1.76
N CYS A 45 1.12 -5.74 -1.43
CA CYS A 45 0.24 -6.63 -0.69
C CYS A 45 -0.19 -5.97 0.62
N LEU A 46 -1.44 -6.22 1.06
CA LEU A 46 -1.97 -5.73 2.34
C LEU A 46 -1.09 -6.13 3.53
N THR A 47 -0.57 -7.36 3.50
CA THR A 47 0.31 -7.95 4.53
C THR A 47 1.74 -8.08 4.00
N CYS A 48 2.31 -6.98 3.47
CA CYS A 48 3.63 -7.00 2.85
C CYS A 48 4.73 -7.44 3.82
N VAL A 49 5.59 -8.38 3.42
CA VAL A 49 6.74 -8.81 4.23
C VAL A 49 7.77 -7.70 4.46
N PHE A 50 7.74 -6.65 3.64
CA PHE A 50 8.57 -5.45 3.77
C PHE A 50 7.86 -4.28 4.47
N MET A 51 6.73 -4.54 5.16
CA MET A 51 5.99 -3.47 5.82
C MET A 51 6.84 -2.77 6.89
N SER A 52 6.71 -1.44 6.97
CA SER A 52 7.27 -0.65 8.05
C SER A 52 6.49 -0.85 9.36
N ALA A 53 6.99 -0.26 10.44
CA ALA A 53 6.27 -0.22 11.70
C ALA A 53 4.92 0.52 11.57
N ASP A 54 4.89 1.65 10.87
CA ASP A 54 3.67 2.43 10.62
C ASP A 54 2.66 1.67 9.77
N GLN A 55 3.12 0.95 8.75
CA GLN A 55 2.26 0.08 7.94
C GLN A 55 1.70 -1.09 8.77
N ALA A 56 2.50 -1.70 9.64
CA ALA A 56 2.06 -2.77 10.54
C ALA A 56 1.02 -2.26 11.55
N ALA A 57 1.26 -1.10 12.17
CA ALA A 57 0.32 -0.44 13.07
C ALA A 57 -1.00 -0.10 12.35
N THR A 58 -0.89 0.40 11.13
CA THR A 58 -2.04 0.74 10.28
C THR A 58 -2.84 -0.49 9.87
N LEU A 59 -2.18 -1.59 9.48
CA LEU A 59 -2.83 -2.87 9.20
C LEU A 59 -3.58 -3.40 10.42
N ARG A 60 -2.94 -3.39 11.60
CA ARG A 60 -3.57 -3.79 12.87
C ARG A 60 -4.83 -3.00 13.17
N HIS A 61 -4.85 -1.72 12.83
CA HIS A 61 -6.03 -0.87 13.00
C HIS A 61 -7.12 -1.14 11.95
N MET A 62 -6.75 -1.39 10.69
CA MET A 62 -7.70 -1.60 9.60
C MET A 62 -8.39 -2.98 9.64
N ASP A 63 -7.62 -4.03 9.93
CA ASP A 63 -8.07 -5.43 9.90
C ASP A 63 -7.45 -6.19 11.10
N PRO A 64 -7.94 -5.93 12.32
CA PRO A 64 -7.37 -6.49 13.55
C PRO A 64 -7.41 -8.02 13.57
N ASP A 65 -8.45 -8.64 13.01
CA ASP A 65 -8.59 -10.10 12.94
C ASP A 65 -7.52 -10.73 12.05
N ARG A 66 -7.26 -10.13 10.88
CA ARG A 66 -6.16 -10.59 10.01
C ARG A 66 -4.81 -10.41 10.69
N PHE A 67 -4.60 -9.28 11.36
CA PHE A 67 -3.36 -9.03 12.09
C PHE A 67 -3.14 -10.05 13.21
N ALA A 68 -4.18 -10.35 14.00
CA ALA A 68 -4.14 -11.36 15.05
C ALA A 68 -3.76 -12.75 14.51
N ARG A 69 -4.38 -13.16 13.38
CA ARG A 69 -4.03 -14.43 12.70
C ARG A 69 -2.58 -14.49 12.24
N LEU A 70 -2.02 -13.38 11.74
CA LEU A 70 -0.60 -13.33 11.37
C LEU A 70 0.30 -13.56 12.59
N CYS A 71 0.01 -12.90 13.71
CA CYS A 71 0.75 -13.11 14.96
C CYS A 71 0.59 -14.55 15.50
N GLU A 72 -0.58 -15.17 15.32
CA GLU A 72 -0.79 -16.59 15.64
C GLU A 72 0.09 -17.51 14.79
N TRP A 73 0.20 -17.24 13.49
CA TRP A 73 1.10 -18.00 12.61
C TRP A 73 2.57 -17.85 13.00
N GLU A 74 3.03 -16.65 13.38
CA GLU A 74 4.41 -16.50 13.87
C GLU A 74 4.68 -17.38 15.10
N ARG A 75 3.73 -17.46 16.04
CA ARG A 75 3.83 -18.34 17.21
C ARG A 75 3.78 -19.82 16.81
N ALA A 76 2.86 -20.21 15.93
CA ALA A 76 2.68 -21.59 15.52
C ALA A 76 3.88 -22.13 14.73
N PHE A 77 4.51 -21.31 13.90
CA PHE A 77 5.68 -21.69 13.11
C PHE A 77 6.99 -21.56 13.88
N GLY A 78 7.00 -20.83 15.00
CA GLY A 78 8.22 -20.54 15.75
C GLY A 78 9.19 -19.63 15.00
N CYS A 79 8.71 -18.88 14.01
CA CYS A 79 9.50 -17.93 13.23
C CYS A 79 8.67 -16.69 12.86
N THR A 80 9.35 -15.57 12.64
CA THR A 80 8.73 -14.27 12.41
C THR A 80 8.96 -13.78 10.99
N ILE A 81 8.05 -12.94 10.47
CA ILE A 81 8.18 -12.32 9.13
C ILE A 81 9.43 -11.42 9.08
N ARG A 82 9.82 -10.86 10.23
CA ARG A 82 11.00 -10.02 10.39
C ARG A 82 12.10 -10.80 11.09
N ARG A 83 13.36 -10.58 10.69
CA ARG A 83 14.52 -11.26 11.29
C ARG A 83 14.81 -10.82 12.74
N ASP A 84 14.39 -9.62 13.11
CA ASP A 84 14.84 -8.94 14.33
C ASP A 84 13.76 -8.81 15.42
N ARG A 85 12.48 -9.02 15.10
CA ARG A 85 11.34 -8.87 16.03
C ARG A 85 10.10 -9.57 15.50
N ASP A 86 9.11 -9.81 16.37
CA ASP A 86 7.79 -10.28 15.96
C ASP A 86 6.91 -9.13 15.42
N LEU A 87 5.82 -9.50 14.74
CA LEU A 87 4.91 -8.56 14.10
C LEU A 87 4.19 -7.65 15.10
N GLY A 88 3.87 -8.17 16.30
CA GLY A 88 3.26 -7.39 17.37
C GLY A 88 4.20 -6.29 17.87
N THR A 89 5.45 -6.64 18.14
CA THR A 89 6.51 -5.69 18.51
C THR A 89 6.76 -4.67 17.40
N LEU A 90 6.76 -5.09 16.13
CA LEU A 90 6.87 -4.16 14.99
C LEU A 90 5.73 -3.13 14.99
N ALA A 91 4.48 -3.57 15.12
CA ALA A 91 3.31 -2.69 15.10
C ALA A 91 3.20 -1.78 16.34
N ASN A 92 3.77 -2.19 17.48
CA ASN A 92 3.83 -1.34 18.68
C ASN A 92 4.76 -0.13 18.49
N GLY A 93 5.78 -0.25 17.63
CA GLY A 93 6.70 0.84 17.32
C GLY A 93 6.21 1.79 16.22
N GLY A 94 5.00 1.58 15.68
CA GLY A 94 4.48 2.34 14.55
C GLY A 94 3.33 3.28 14.89
N THR A 95 3.12 4.25 14.00
CA THR A 95 2.01 5.21 14.04
C THR A 95 0.95 4.87 12.98
N VAL A 96 -0.31 4.78 13.40
CA VAL A 96 -1.43 4.57 12.48
C VAL A 96 -1.59 5.78 11.57
N TYR A 97 -1.67 5.56 10.25
CA TYR A 97 -1.90 6.64 9.29
C TYR A 97 -3.20 7.40 9.58
N GLY A 98 -3.10 8.73 9.67
CA GLY A 98 -4.23 9.60 9.99
C GLY A 98 -5.47 9.45 9.08
N PRO A 99 -5.32 9.30 7.74
CA PRO A 99 -6.47 9.11 6.85
C PRO A 99 -7.29 7.85 7.16
N VAL A 100 -6.66 6.76 7.62
CA VAL A 100 -7.35 5.52 8.00
C VAL A 100 -8.33 5.77 9.14
N ARG A 101 -7.93 6.56 10.15
CA ARG A 101 -8.80 6.94 11.27
C ARG A 101 -9.94 7.87 10.85
N ARG A 102 -9.68 8.78 9.91
CA ARG A 102 -10.65 9.78 9.44
C ARG A 102 -11.66 9.25 8.43
N HIS A 103 -11.35 8.14 7.76
CA HIS A 103 -12.15 7.62 6.64
C HIS A 103 -12.46 6.11 6.77
N PRO A 104 -13.23 5.68 7.79
CA PRO A 104 -13.55 4.26 7.99
C PRO A 104 -14.30 3.63 6.81
N ASP A 105 -15.12 4.39 6.08
CA ASP A 105 -15.77 3.90 4.86
C ASP A 105 -14.79 3.57 3.74
N LEU A 106 -13.70 4.34 3.64
CA LEU A 106 -12.66 4.11 2.66
C LEU A 106 -11.86 2.85 3.01
N VAL A 107 -11.60 2.62 4.31
CA VAL A 107 -11.00 1.38 4.83
C VAL A 107 -11.87 0.17 4.46
N ARG A 108 -13.17 0.23 4.75
CA ARG A 108 -14.13 -0.83 4.40
C ARG A 108 -14.13 -1.15 2.90
N ARG A 109 -14.05 -0.12 2.05
CA ARG A 109 -13.96 -0.30 0.60
C ARG A 109 -12.62 -0.90 0.17
N ALA A 110 -11.52 -0.51 0.79
CA ALA A 110 -10.18 -1.02 0.49
C ALA A 110 -10.03 -2.51 0.88
N LEU A 111 -10.69 -2.94 1.97
CA LEU A 111 -10.71 -4.34 2.41
C LEU A 111 -11.74 -5.20 1.65
N CYS A 112 -12.61 -4.59 0.84
CA CYS A 112 -13.62 -5.32 0.10
C CYS A 112 -13.01 -6.06 -1.09
N HIS A 113 -13.26 -7.37 -1.19
CA HIS A 113 -12.83 -8.19 -2.33
C HIS A 113 -13.52 -7.86 -3.66
N ARG A 114 -14.57 -7.02 -3.64
CA ARG A 114 -15.30 -6.59 -4.83
C ARG A 114 -15.20 -5.09 -5.03
N TRP A 115 -14.48 -4.68 -6.05
CA TRP A 115 -14.42 -3.29 -6.48
C TRP A 115 -15.77 -2.83 -7.07
N ARG A 116 -16.22 -1.63 -6.66
CA ARG A 116 -17.46 -0.99 -7.16
C ARG A 116 -17.30 0.51 -7.44
N GLY A 117 -16.07 1.01 -7.46
CA GLY A 117 -15.80 2.45 -7.66
C GLY A 117 -15.50 2.80 -9.12
N ARG A 118 -15.41 4.11 -9.39
CA ARG A 118 -14.92 4.64 -10.66
C ARG A 118 -13.39 4.58 -10.70
N VAL A 119 -12.82 4.42 -11.89
CA VAL A 119 -11.36 4.51 -12.13
C VAL A 119 -10.94 5.85 -12.73
N LEU A 120 -11.91 6.63 -13.21
CA LEU A 120 -11.73 7.96 -13.77
C LEU A 120 -12.65 8.96 -13.06
N THR A 121 -12.16 10.19 -12.92
CA THR A 121 -12.89 11.38 -12.49
C THR A 121 -12.60 12.54 -13.44
N SER A 122 -13.26 13.69 -13.27
CA SER A 122 -12.86 14.87 -14.01
C SER A 122 -11.54 15.44 -13.45
N PRO A 123 -10.64 16.00 -14.27
CA PRO A 123 -9.38 16.60 -13.79
C PRO A 123 -9.56 17.67 -12.71
N GLU A 124 -10.71 18.36 -12.70
CA GLU A 124 -11.07 19.39 -11.72
C GLU A 124 -11.46 18.79 -10.36
N GLN A 125 -12.04 17.58 -10.37
CA GLN A 125 -12.41 16.82 -9.17
C GLN A 125 -11.26 15.95 -8.64
N TRP A 126 -10.14 15.89 -9.35
CA TRP A 126 -9.00 15.07 -8.96
C TRP A 126 -8.23 15.71 -7.81
N VAL A 127 -7.94 14.91 -6.78
CA VAL A 127 -7.23 15.35 -5.57
C VAL A 127 -5.98 14.51 -5.37
N LEU A 128 -4.86 15.17 -5.04
CA LEU A 128 -3.61 14.49 -4.69
C LEU A 128 -3.85 13.65 -3.42
N PRO A 129 -3.61 12.33 -3.45
CA PRO A 129 -3.94 11.47 -2.31
C PRO A 129 -2.97 11.71 -1.15
N ALA A 130 -3.42 11.38 0.07
CA ALA A 130 -2.62 11.56 1.29
C ALA A 130 -1.30 10.75 1.29
N GLY A 131 -1.23 9.66 0.53
CA GLY A 131 -0.03 8.85 0.35
C GLY A 131 0.92 9.35 -0.74
N ALA A 132 0.58 10.40 -1.50
CA ALA A 132 1.55 11.00 -2.42
C ALA A 132 2.77 11.52 -1.64
N PHE A 133 3.98 11.20 -2.10
CA PHE A 133 5.24 11.47 -1.40
C PHE A 133 5.32 10.87 0.00
N GLY A 134 4.49 9.85 0.27
CA GLY A 134 4.45 9.14 1.54
C GLY A 134 5.60 8.15 1.69
N GLU A 135 5.59 7.43 2.81
CA GLU A 135 6.60 6.42 3.12
C GLU A 135 6.69 5.35 2.01
N SER A 136 7.89 5.18 1.45
CA SER A 136 8.20 4.14 0.48
C SER A 136 8.98 2.97 1.14
N ALA A 137 8.32 2.23 2.03
CA ALA A 137 8.89 1.02 2.61
C ALA A 137 8.87 -0.15 1.61
N GLY A 138 9.99 -0.81 1.33
CA GLY A 138 10.05 -1.87 0.32
C GLY A 138 11.37 -2.64 0.36
N PRO A 139 11.58 -3.58 -0.58
CA PRO A 139 12.89 -4.19 -0.73
C PRO A 139 13.92 -3.10 -1.05
N VAL A 140 15.06 -3.17 -0.35
CA VAL A 140 16.27 -2.37 -0.62
C VAL A 140 17.20 -3.12 -1.56
#